data_AF-A0A261WKT7-F1
#
_entry.id   AF-A0A261WKT7-F1
#
_cell.length_a   1.000
_cell.length_b   1.000
_cell.length_c   1.000
_cell.angle_alpha   90.00
_cell.angle_beta   90.00
_cell.angle_gamma   90.00
#
_symmetry.space_group_name_H-M   'P 1'
#
loop_
_entity.id
_entity.type
_entity.pdbx_description
1 polymer ?
#
loop_
_entity_poly.entity_id
_entity_poly.type
_entity_poly.pdbx_seq_one_letter_code
_entity_poly.pdbx_strand_id
1 'polypeptide(L)'
;LPILQPEVILVLGRTAWRMFAHGERTDRPIFHARYVNSEGRRRRYLEERHVWALDYGNGMAWMTWVYHPSWNVDCWEDRAAALRHLLECPHDRPMA
;
A
#
# COMPACT_ATOMS: atom_id res chain seq x y z
N LEU A 1 -15.88 -3.52 -9.50
CA LEU A 1 -14.50 -3.01 -9.59
C LEU A 1 -14.54 -1.51 -9.94
N PRO A 2 -13.53 -0.71 -9.55
CA PRO A 2 -13.56 0.75 -9.70
C PRO A 2 -13.57 1.19 -11.17
N ILE A 3 -14.41 2.18 -11.49
CA ILE A 3 -14.60 2.71 -12.86
C ILE A 3 -13.32 3.37 -13.40
N LEU A 4 -12.53 4.00 -12.54
CA LEU A 4 -11.34 4.77 -12.91
C LEU A 4 -10.12 3.90 -13.28
N GLN A 5 -10.12 2.62 -12.90
CA GLN A 5 -9.04 1.65 -13.16
C GLN A 5 -7.61 2.21 -12.95
N PRO A 6 -7.29 2.77 -11.76
CA PRO A 6 -5.95 3.30 -11.50
C PRO A 6 -4.90 2.19 -11.53
N GLU A 7 -3.66 2.52 -11.95
CA GLU A 7 -2.51 1.61 -11.93
C GLU A 7 -1.95 1.39 -10.51
N VAL A 8 -2.22 2.34 -9.61
CA VAL A 8 -1.73 2.35 -8.23
C VAL A 8 -2.82 2.84 -7.29
N ILE A 9 -3.00 2.16 -6.16
CA ILE A 9 -3.92 2.57 -5.09
C ILE A 9 -3.17 2.61 -3.76
N LEU A 10 -3.01 3.81 -3.20
CA LEU A 10 -2.57 3.99 -1.82
C LEU A 10 -3.78 4.12 -0.90
N VAL A 11 -4.02 3.13 -0.05
CA VAL A 11 -5.13 3.17 0.90
C VAL A 11 -4.73 3.90 2.18
N LEU A 12 -5.55 4.86 2.59
CA LEU A 12 -5.35 5.63 3.82
C LEU A 12 -6.12 5.01 4.99
N GLY A 13 -5.41 4.23 5.80
CA GLY A 13 -5.91 3.63 7.04
C GLY A 13 -6.08 2.12 6.97
N ARG A 14 -5.70 1.46 8.07
CA ARG A 14 -5.75 -0.01 8.20
C ARG A 14 -7.16 -0.58 8.10
N THR A 15 -8.16 0.12 8.62
CA THR A 15 -9.56 -0.33 8.56
C THR A 15 -10.06 -0.32 7.12
N ALA A 16 -9.80 0.76 6.37
CA ALA A 16 -10.11 0.83 4.95
C ALA A 16 -9.38 -0.28 4.18
N TRP A 17 -8.09 -0.47 4.45
CA TRP A 17 -7.32 -1.56 3.84
C TRP A 17 -7.96 -2.94 4.00
N ARG A 18 -8.46 -3.26 5.20
CA ARG A 18 -9.15 -4.54 5.46
C ARG A 18 -10.44 -4.70 4.65
N MET A 19 -11.13 -3.60 4.34
CA MET A 19 -12.34 -3.60 3.51
C MET A 19 -12.01 -3.67 2.01
N PHE A 20 -10.85 -3.15 1.61
CA PHE A 20 -10.33 -3.22 0.24
C PHE A 20 -9.57 -4.52 -0.07
N ALA A 21 -9.73 -5.56 0.77
CA ALA A 21 -9.06 -6.85 0.64
C ALA A 21 -9.58 -7.72 -0.54
N HIS A 22 -10.11 -7.09 -1.59
CA HIS A 22 -10.48 -7.75 -2.84
C HIS A 22 -9.28 -8.01 -3.76
N GLY A 23 -8.12 -7.45 -3.45
CA GLY A 23 -6.87 -7.78 -4.12
C GLY A 23 -6.23 -9.05 -3.57
N GLU A 24 -5.26 -9.57 -4.31
CA GLU A 24 -4.45 -10.71 -3.90
C GLU A 24 -3.10 -10.24 -3.35
N ARG A 25 -2.67 -10.84 -2.24
CA ARG A 25 -1.34 -10.56 -1.69
C ARG A 25 -0.29 -11.10 -2.65
N THR A 26 0.73 -10.31 -2.92
CA THR A 26 1.79 -10.68 -3.87
C THR A 26 3.12 -10.98 -3.16
N ASP A 27 4.03 -11.64 -3.87
CA ASP A 27 5.42 -11.85 -3.44
C ASP A 27 6.32 -10.62 -3.70
N ARG A 28 5.72 -9.49 -4.11
CA ARG A 28 6.46 -8.24 -4.29
C ARG A 28 7.08 -7.79 -2.96
N PRO A 29 8.23 -7.09 -3.01
CA PRO A 29 8.85 -6.54 -1.83
C PRO A 29 7.85 -5.73 -1.00
N ILE A 30 7.83 -5.99 0.31
CA ILE A 30 7.05 -5.21 1.25
C ILE A 30 7.48 -3.74 1.22
N PHE A 31 6.51 -2.84 1.29
CA PHE A 31 6.82 -1.44 1.58
C PHE A 31 7.20 -1.31 3.05
N HIS A 32 8.30 -0.61 3.33
CA HIS A 32 8.80 -0.37 4.67
C HIS A 32 8.77 1.13 4.96
N ALA A 33 7.86 1.53 5.84
CA ALA A 33 7.67 2.91 6.23
C ALA A 33 8.74 3.33 7.26
N ARG A 34 9.91 3.75 6.76
CA ARG A 34 11.12 4.01 7.56
C ARG A 34 10.93 5.06 8.65
N TYR A 35 9.98 5.97 8.47
CA TYR A 35 9.70 7.03 9.44
C TYR A 35 8.50 6.72 10.31
N VAL A 36 7.96 5.48 10.27
CA VAL A 36 7.00 5.02 11.26
C VAL A 36 7.60 5.22 12.63
N ASN A 37 7.13 6.29 13.26
CA ASN A 37 7.34 6.58 14.64
C ASN A 37 8.81 6.77 15.06
N SER A 38 9.52 7.64 14.34
CA SER A 38 10.81 8.16 14.78
C SER A 38 10.71 8.69 16.22
N GLU A 39 11.63 8.22 17.08
CA GLU A 39 11.85 8.65 18.47
C GLU A 39 10.89 8.15 19.58
N GLY A 40 10.58 6.84 19.62
CA GLY A 40 10.30 6.16 20.91
C GLY A 40 8.92 5.54 21.12
N ARG A 41 8.05 5.55 20.11
CA ARG A 41 6.70 4.93 20.20
C ARG A 41 6.55 3.65 19.34
N ARG A 42 7.64 3.17 18.73
CA ARG A 42 7.75 2.08 17.72
C ARG A 42 6.92 0.81 17.97
N ARG A 43 6.58 0.47 19.23
CA ARG A 43 6.04 -0.85 19.59
C ARG A 43 4.59 -1.16 19.13
N ARG A 44 3.80 -0.16 18.73
CA ARG A 44 2.34 -0.38 18.46
C ARG A 44 1.95 -0.36 16.99
N TYR A 45 2.82 0.14 16.13
CA TYR A 45 2.48 0.38 14.73
C TYR A 45 3.30 -0.51 13.84
N LEU A 46 2.67 -1.01 12.77
CA LEU A 46 3.34 -1.87 11.82
C LEU A 46 4.30 -1.00 11.01
N GLU A 47 5.46 -1.51 10.63
CA GLU A 47 6.41 -0.81 9.74
C GLU A 47 6.34 -1.40 8.32
N GLU A 48 6.19 -2.71 8.25
CA GLU A 48 6.11 -3.49 7.01
C GLU A 48 4.68 -3.56 6.47
N ARG A 49 4.53 -3.41 5.16
CA ARG A 49 3.26 -3.41 4.44
C ARG A 49 3.36 -4.27 3.19
N HIS A 50 2.49 -5.27 3.10
CA HIS A 50 2.39 -6.06 1.88
C HIS A 50 1.86 -5.23 0.72
N VAL A 51 2.37 -5.53 -0.47
CA VAL A 51 1.82 -5.05 -1.74
C VAL A 51 0.83 -6.10 -2.25
N TRP A 52 -0.35 -5.64 -2.62
CA TRP A 52 -1.40 -6.46 -3.20
C TRP A 52 -1.62 -6.06 -4.65
N ALA A 53 -2.13 -6.98 -5.45
CA ALA A 53 -2.57 -6.75 -6.81
C ALA A 53 -4.10 -6.77 -6.85
N LEU A 54 -4.72 -5.80 -7.50
CA LEU A 54 -6.14 -5.82 -7.81
C LEU A 54 -6.33 -5.97 -9.32
N ASP A 55 -6.86 -7.11 -9.74
CA ASP A 55 -7.18 -7.36 -11.15
C ASP A 55 -8.55 -6.76 -11.50
N TYR A 56 -8.58 -5.98 -12.59
CA TYR A 56 -9.79 -5.40 -13.15
C TYR A 56 -10.40 -6.26 -14.28
N GLY A 57 -9.70 -7.30 -14.72
CA GLY A 57 -9.98 -8.14 -15.90
C GLY A 57 -9.33 -7.60 -17.19
N ASN A 58 -9.29 -6.28 -17.36
CA ASN A 58 -8.68 -5.59 -18.51
C ASN A 58 -7.44 -4.76 -18.12
N GLY A 59 -6.98 -4.85 -16.87
CA GLY A 59 -5.87 -4.10 -16.31
C GLY A 59 -5.69 -4.47 -14.84
N MET A 60 -4.72 -3.88 -14.17
CA MET A 60 -4.50 -4.15 -12.74
C MET A 60 -4.02 -2.93 -11.99
N ALA A 61 -4.09 -2.98 -10.66
CA ALA A 61 -3.48 -2.01 -9.77
C ALA A 61 -2.57 -2.64 -8.73
N TRP A 62 -1.46 -1.97 -8.45
CA TRP A 62 -0.66 -2.23 -7.26
C TRP A 62 -1.24 -1.46 -6.07
N MET A 63 -1.40 -2.14 -4.94
CA MET A 63 -2.01 -1.55 -3.76
C MET A 63 -1.17 -1.77 -2.51
N THR A 64 -1.06 -0.75 -1.69
CA THR A 64 -0.64 -0.90 -0.29
C THR A 64 -1.41 0.08 0.59
N TRP A 65 -1.07 0.14 1.88
CA TRP A 65 -1.72 1.06 2.80
C TRP A 65 -0.73 1.74 3.74
N VAL A 66 -1.13 2.93 4.17
CA VAL A 66 -0.47 3.76 5.18
C VAL A 66 -1.49 4.12 6.26
N TYR A 67 -1.03 4.45 7.47
CA TYR A 67 -1.86 5.04 8.50
C TYR A 67 -2.53 6.31 8.02
N HIS A 68 -3.81 6.44 8.37
CA HIS A 68 -4.60 7.60 8.02
C HIS A 68 -3.95 8.89 8.54
N PRO A 69 -3.91 9.99 7.76
CA PRO A 69 -3.23 11.23 8.16
C PRO A 69 -3.63 11.78 9.53
N SER A 70 -4.89 11.58 9.95
CA SER A 70 -5.37 12.02 11.26
C SER A 70 -4.71 11.32 12.47
N TRP A 71 -4.02 10.20 12.26
CA TRP A 71 -3.34 9.46 13.34
C TRP A 71 -1.91 9.92 13.59
N ASN A 72 -1.33 10.72 12.68
CA ASN A 72 0.05 11.20 12.77
C ASN A 72 1.09 10.10 13.07
N VAL A 73 0.95 8.95 12.40
CA VAL A 73 1.87 7.80 12.53
C VAL A 73 2.87 7.74 11.38
N ASP A 74 2.37 7.68 10.14
CA ASP A 74 3.21 7.82 8.95
C ASP A 74 3.42 9.31 8.68
N CYS A 75 4.63 9.72 8.34
CA CYS A 75 4.91 11.10 7.94
C CYS A 75 4.59 11.31 6.45
N TRP A 76 4.80 12.52 5.94
CA TRP A 76 4.62 12.80 4.51
C TRP A 76 5.56 11.96 3.65
N GLU A 77 6.81 11.80 4.09
CA GLU A 77 7.86 11.04 3.43
C GLU A 77 7.48 9.57 3.30
N ASP A 78 6.88 8.96 4.33
CA ASP A 78 6.38 7.58 4.26
C ASP A 78 5.28 7.43 3.20
N ARG A 79 4.34 8.38 3.13
CA ARG A 79 3.24 8.33 2.14
C ARG A 79 3.76 8.47 0.72
N ALA A 80 4.68 9.42 0.51
CA ALA A 80 5.31 9.62 -0.78
C ALA A 80 6.18 8.41 -1.17
N ALA A 81 6.89 7.81 -0.21
CA ALA A 81 7.67 6.60 -0.43
C ALA A 81 6.79 5.39 -0.77
N ALA A 82 5.63 5.25 -0.11
CA ALA A 82 4.66 4.19 -0.42
C ALA A 82 4.15 4.30 -1.87
N LEU A 83 3.83 5.50 -2.33
CA LEU A 83 3.42 5.73 -3.72
C LEU A 83 4.54 5.39 -4.72
N ARG A 84 5.76 5.86 -4.47
CA ARG A 84 6.92 5.53 -5.31
C ARG A 84 7.18 4.02 -5.37
N HIS A 85 7.11 3.35 -4.23
CA HIS A 85 7.28 1.89 -4.12
C HIS A 85 6.26 1.13 -4.99
N LEU A 86 5.00 1.59 -5.02
CA LEU A 86 3.98 0.99 -5.88
C LEU A 86 4.22 1.29 -7.37
N LEU A 87 4.68 2.49 -7.72
CA LEU A 87 5.00 2.87 -9.11
C LEU A 87 6.22 2.13 -9.67
N GLU A 88 7.16 1.72 -8.81
CA GLU A 88 8.32 0.92 -9.19
C GLU A 88 7.97 -0.56 -9.39
N CYS A 89 6.77 -1.01 -9.00
CA CYS A 89 6.35 -2.38 -9.22
C CYS A 89 6.06 -2.62 -10.71
N PRO A 90 6.72 -3.61 -11.36
CA PRO A 90 6.49 -3.91 -12.77
C PRO A 90 5.02 -4.24 -13.02
N HIS A 91 4.42 -3.68 -14.08
CA HIS A 91 3.03 -3.96 -14.48
C HIS A 91 2.84 -5.29 -15.22
N ASP A 92 3.88 -6.13 -15.26
CA ASP A 92 3.76 -7.48 -15.79
C ASP A 92 2.75 -8.25 -14.94
N ARG A 93 1.69 -8.73 -15.59
CA ARG A 93 0.70 -9.59 -14.95
C ARG A 93 1.44 -10.72 -14.22
N PRO A 94 1.17 -10.98 -12.93
CA PRO A 94 1.62 -12.24 -12.35
C PRO A 94 1.07 -13.36 -13.23
N MET A 95 1.96 -14.20 -13.77
CA MET A 95 1.51 -15.39 -14.49
C MET A 95 0.75 -16.26 -13.50
N ALA A 96 -0.51 -16.54 -13.84
CA ALA A 96 -1.39 -17.45 -13.12
C ALA A 96 -0.82 -18.88 -13.08
#